data_AF-A0A1N7LYB9-F1
#
_entry.id   AF-A0A1N7LYB9-F1
#
_cell.length_a   1.000
_cell.length_b   1.000
_cell.length_c   1.000
_cell.angle_alpha   90.00
_cell.angle_beta   90.00
_cell.angle_gamma   90.00
#
_symmetry.space_group_name_H-M   'P 1'
#
loop_
_entity.id
_entity.type
_entity.pdbx_description
1 polymer ?
#
loop_
_entity_poly.entity_id
_entity_poly.type
_entity_poly.pdbx_seq_one_letter_code
_entity_poly.pdbx_strand_id
1 'polypeptide(L)' 'MEKEICKISIASNWLGDEYTFYENRTIKRVYDNHSLNSNKTEWLEPQQISNQSKDKIIKNCPEEFKERIMQILDYP' A
#
# COMPACT_ATOMS: atom_id res chain seq x y z
N MET A 1 -14.12 6.40 -13.32
CA MET A 1 -14.06 6.69 -11.87
C MET A 1 -13.35 5.52 -11.23
N GLU A 2 -12.11 5.70 -10.78
CA GLU A 2 -11.37 4.64 -10.09
C GLU A 2 -11.85 4.58 -8.65
N LYS A 3 -12.40 3.44 -8.23
CA LYS A 3 -12.85 3.23 -6.85
C LYS A 3 -11.67 2.79 -5.99
N GLU A 4 -11.34 3.64 -5.03
CA GLU A 4 -10.38 3.35 -3.98
C GLU A 4 -11.01 2.32 -3.03
N ILE A 5 -10.30 1.23 -2.75
CA ILE A 5 -10.75 0.19 -1.82
C ILE A 5 -10.40 0.63 -0.41
N CYS A 6 -9.12 0.82 -0.13
CA CYS A 6 -8.64 1.27 1.15
C CYS A 6 -7.24 1.88 1.03
N LYS A 7 -6.85 2.58 2.09
CA LYS A 7 -5.56 3.24 2.24
C LYS A 7 -4.90 2.75 3.51
N ILE A 8 -3.69 2.21 3.37
CA ILE A 8 -2.95 1.57 4.46
C ILE A 8 -1.62 2.28 4.63
N SER A 9 -1.44 2.92 5.78
CA SER A 9 -0.20 3.60 6.13
C SER A 9 0.68 2.64 6.95
N ILE A 10 1.88 2.32 6.47
CA ILE A 10 2.86 1.44 7.14
C ILE A 10 4.08 2.20 7.68
N ALA A 11 4.01 3.53 7.70
CA ALA A 11 5.05 4.40 8.22
C ALA A 11 5.47 3.98 9.64
N SER A 12 6.76 3.69 9.86
CA SER A 12 7.27 3.23 11.17
C SER A 12 7.87 4.34 12.03
N ASN A 13 8.17 5.52 11.46
CA ASN A 13 8.85 6.61 12.17
C ASN A 13 8.33 7.99 11.75
N TRP A 14 8.95 8.60 10.75
CA TRP A 14 8.86 10.02 10.41
C TRP A 14 8.73 10.27 8.90
N LEU A 15 9.02 9.24 8.09
CA LEU A 15 8.81 9.24 6.66
C LEU A 15 7.48 8.54 6.41
N GLY A 16 6.53 9.25 5.81
CA GLY A 16 5.27 8.66 5.38
C GLY A 16 5.55 7.50 4.43
N ASP A 17 4.80 6.42 4.59
CA ASP A 17 4.78 5.33 3.63
C ASP A 17 3.36 4.76 3.63
N GLU A 18 2.63 5.08 2.57
CA GLU A 18 1.20 4.88 2.46
C GLU A 18 0.88 4.16 1.16
N TYR A 19 0.01 3.16 1.23
CA TYR A 19 -0.39 2.34 0.11
C TYR A 19 -1.89 2.47 -0.08
N THR A 20 -2.31 3.04 -1.20
CA THR A 20 -3.70 3.11 -1.62
C THR A 20 -3.98 1.99 -2.62
N PHE A 21 -5.02 1.22 -2.34
CA PHE A 21 -5.45 0.09 -3.16
C PHE A 21 -6.68 0.48 -3.97
N TYR A 22 -6.69 0.08 -5.23
CA TYR A 22 -7.78 0.40 -6.17
C TYR A 22 -8.43 -0.89 -6.68
N GLU A 23 -9.70 -0.81 -7.10
CA GLU A 23 -10.45 -1.98 -7.62
C GLU A 23 -9.84 -2.61 -8.89
N ASN A 24 -9.05 -1.86 -9.64
CA ASN A 24 -8.32 -2.33 -10.82
C ASN A 24 -7.04 -3.13 -10.50
N ARG A 25 -6.83 -3.52 -9.22
CA ARG A 25 -5.60 -4.16 -8.72
C ARG A 25 -4.35 -3.29 -8.81
N THR A 26 -4.51 -2.01 -9.07
CA THR A 26 -3.41 -1.05 -9.03
C THR A 26 -3.16 -0.63 -7.59
N ILE A 27 -1.89 -0.44 -7.22
CA ILE A 27 -1.50 0.01 -5.90
C ILE A 27 -0.70 1.29 -6.06
N LYS A 28 -1.13 2.34 -5.36
CA LYS A 28 -0.42 3.62 -5.32
C LYS A 28 0.31 3.72 -4.01
N ARG A 29 1.63 3.77 -4.07
CA ARG A 29 2.47 4.04 -2.92
C ARG A 29 2.79 5.54 -2.88
N VAL A 30 2.54 6.17 -1.74
CA VAL A 30 2.95 7.54 -1.46
C VAL A 30 3.92 7.48 -0.29
N TYR A 31 5.17 7.86 -0.52
CA TYR A 31 6.20 7.81 0.50
C TYR A 31 7.04 9.09 0.57
N ASP A 32 7.61 9.36 1.74
CA ASP A 32 8.60 10.40 1.94
C ASP A 32 10.00 9.80 1.82
N ASN A 33 10.80 10.32 0.89
CA ASN A 33 12.18 9.86 0.75
C ASN A 33 13.14 10.67 1.64
N HIS A 34 12.88 11.97 1.80
CA HIS A 34 13.68 12.85 2.65
C HIS A 34 12.89 14.09 3.08
N SER A 35 13.31 14.78 4.14
CA SER A 35 12.65 15.98 4.67
C SER A 35 12.48 17.13 3.65
N LEU A 36 13.22 17.10 2.54
CA LEU A 36 13.12 18.07 1.44
C LEU A 36 12.47 17.49 0.16
N ASN A 37 12.14 16.20 0.14
CA ASN A 37 11.51 15.51 -0.99
C ASN A 37 10.44 14.55 -0.46
N SER A 38 9.33 15.18 -0.08
CA SER A 38 8.13 14.57 0.48
C SER A 38 7.09 14.27 -0.59
N ASN A 39 6.19 13.31 -0.33
CA ASN A 39 5.08 12.91 -1.23
C ASN A 39 5.49 12.29 -2.59
N LYS A 40 6.53 11.46 -2.62
CA LYS A 40 6.81 10.64 -3.81
C LYS A 40 5.66 9.68 -4.03
N THR A 41 5.01 9.82 -5.18
CA THR A 41 3.93 8.95 -5.60
C THR A 41 4.47 7.97 -6.63
N GLU A 42 4.26 6.69 -6.39
CA GLU A 42 4.70 5.59 -7.24
C GLU A 42 3.54 4.62 -7.42
N TRP A 43 3.36 4.13 -8.65
CA TRP A 43 2.37 3.12 -8.95
C TRP A 43 3.08 1.78 -9.01
N LEU A 44 2.67 0.87 -8.14
CA LEU A 44 3.26 -0.45 -7.97
C LEU A 44 2.24 -1.51 -8.30
N GLU A 45 2.73 -2.56 -8.94
CA GLU A 45 2.00 -3.82 -9.06
C GLU A 45 2.19 -4.66 -7.78
N PRO A 46 1.24 -5.53 -7.44
CA PRO A 46 1.36 -6.41 -6.27
C PRO A 46 2.61 -7.29 -6.29
N GLN A 47 3.13 -7.60 -7.47
CA GLN A 47 4.38 -8.36 -7.65
C GLN A 47 5.64 -7.51 -7.35
N GLN A 48 5.56 -6.19 -7.47
CA GLN A 48 6.67 -5.27 -7.16
C GLN A 48 6.77 -4.95 -5.67
N ILE A 49 5.74 -5.24 -4.89
CA ILE A 49 5.74 -5.02 -3.45
C ILE A 49 6.48 -6.17 -2.76
N SER A 50 7.50 -5.84 -1.98
CA SER A 50 8.26 -6.83 -1.21
C SER A 50 7.38 -7.58 -0.20
N ASN A 51 7.68 -8.84 0.08
CA ASN A 51 6.94 -9.64 1.08
C ASN A 51 6.89 -8.96 2.45
N GLN A 52 7.95 -8.24 2.84
CA GLN A 52 7.99 -7.48 4.09
C GLN A 52 6.93 -6.35 4.10
N SER A 53 6.81 -5.60 3.01
CA SER A 53 5.77 -4.58 2.87
C SER A 53 4.38 -5.21 2.85
N LYS A 54 4.19 -6.32 2.11
CA LYS A 54 2.91 -7.05 2.10
C LYS A 54 2.48 -7.47 3.50
N ASP A 55 3.40 -8.03 4.29
CA ASP A 55 3.12 -8.44 5.67
C ASP A 55 2.68 -7.26 6.55
N LYS A 56 3.41 -6.13 6.47
CA LYS A 56 3.03 -4.90 7.17
C LYS A 56 1.65 -4.38 6.76
N ILE A 57 1.36 -4.39 5.45
CA ILE A 57 0.09 -3.95 4.91
C ILE A 57 -1.03 -4.83 5.45
N ILE A 58 -0.92 -6.15 5.34
CA ILE A 58 -1.92 -7.12 5.83
C ILE A 58 -2.09 -7.04 7.35
N LYS A 59 -1.01 -6.76 8.09
CA LYS A 59 -1.04 -6.59 9.55
C LYS A 59 -1.74 -5.31 10.00
N ASN A 60 -1.64 -4.23 9.22
CA ASN A 60 -2.32 -2.95 9.50
C ASN A 60 -3.69 -2.86 8.81
N CYS A 61 -4.02 -3.79 7.91
CA CYS A 61 -5.29 -3.82 7.22
C CYS A 61 -6.41 -4.32 8.16
N PRO A 62 -7.53 -3.61 8.27
CA PRO A 62 -8.69 -4.10 8.99
C PRO A 62 -9.24 -5.36 8.29
N GLU A 63 -9.79 -6.29 9.07
CA GLU A 63 -10.24 -7.61 8.59
C GLU A 63 -11.27 -7.50 7.45
N GLU A 64 -12.11 -6.46 7.45
CA GLU A 64 -13.10 -6.20 6.40
C GLU A 64 -12.51 -6.04 4.99
N PHE A 65 -11.30 -5.47 4.88
CA PHE A 65 -10.61 -5.31 3.60
C PHE A 65 -9.50 -6.32 3.38
N LYS A 66 -9.13 -7.08 4.42
CA LYS A 66 -7.96 -7.96 4.41
C LYS A 66 -8.01 -9.02 3.32
N GLU A 67 -9.13 -9.73 3.17
CA GLU A 67 -9.30 -10.74 2.10
C GLU A 67 -9.10 -10.13 0.71
N ARG A 68 -9.69 -8.96 0.48
CA ARG A 68 -9.62 -8.26 -0.80
C ARG A 68 -8.21 -7.76 -1.10
N ILE A 69 -7.51 -7.25 -0.08
CA ILE A 69 -6.11 -6.81 -0.19
C ILE A 69 -5.19 -8.01 -0.41
N MET A 70 -5.42 -9.15 0.25
CA MET A 70 -4.64 -10.38 0.01
C MET A 70 -4.78 -10.86 -1.43
N GLN A 71 -6.00 -10.80 -2.00
CA GLN A 71 -6.22 -11.11 -3.42
C GLN A 71 -5.51 -10.12 -4.34
N ILE A 72 -5.54 -8.82 -4.04
CA ILE A 72 -4.84 -7.81 -4.84
C ILE A 72 -3.34 -8.01 -4.77
N LEU A 73 -2.80 -8.24 -3.56
CA LEU A 73 -1.38 -8.45 -3.31
C LEU A 73 -0.84 -9.77 -3.86
N ASP A 74 -1.71 -10.63 -4.42
CA ASP A 74 -1.36 -11.99 -4.85
C ASP A 74 -0.56 -12.70 -3.73
N TYR A 75 -1.07 -12.57 -2.50
CA TYR A 75 -0.42 -13.11 -1.32
C TYR A 75 -0.78 -14.60 -1.21
N PRO A 76 0.23 -15.52 -1.20
CA PRO A 76 0.00 -16.96 -1.15
C PRO A 76 -0.52 -17.45 0.21
#